data_AF-A0AAU4TBY0-F1
#
_entry.id   AF-A0AAU4TBY0-F1
#
_cell.length_a   1.000
_cell.length_b   1.000
_cell.length_c   1.000
_cell.angle_alpha   90.00
_cell.angle_beta   90.00
_cell.angle_gamma   90.00
#
_symmetry.space_group_name_H-M   'P 1'
#
loop_
_entity.id
_entity.type
_entity.pdbx_description
1 polymer ?
#
loop_
_entity_poly.entity_id
_entity_poly.type
_entity_poly.pdbx_seq_one_letter_code
_entity_poly.pdbx_strand_id
1 'polypeptide(L)'
;MVPILLVLLAAGTLMIMSHRQDDANERHENEALEQITRHAQSYEDDVQNEARNGYPSEDRTRAIAQRNHSRLISYGQSAQSLTTVVEFSATYEDTSFFGTSPSMAYRCYVFHFQPAKGGTGRTTLALQECNST
;
A
#
# COMPACT_ATOMS: atom_id res chain seq x y z
N MET A 1 49.60 -1.47 -17.37
CA MET A 1 49.08 -1.38 -15.99
C MET A 1 48.04 -0.27 -15.79
N VAL A 2 48.11 0.84 -16.52
CA VAL A 2 47.10 1.93 -16.51
C VAL A 2 45.64 1.51 -16.88
N PRO A 3 45.37 0.59 -17.83
CA PRO A 3 43.98 0.30 -18.21
C PRO A 3 43.19 -0.44 -17.11
N ILE A 4 43.86 -1.29 -16.31
CA ILE A 4 43.20 -2.07 -15.24
C ILE A 4 42.79 -1.15 -14.08
N LEU A 5 43.61 -0.15 -13.74
CA LEU A 5 43.31 0.84 -12.72
C LEU A 5 42.12 1.74 -13.10
N LEU A 6 42.01 2.15 -14.37
CA LEU A 6 40.87 2.91 -14.87
C LEU A 6 39.57 2.10 -14.83
N VAL A 7 39.63 0.80 -15.16
CA VAL A 7 38.48 -0.11 -15.09
C VAL A 7 38.01 -0.31 -13.64
N LEU A 8 38.94 -0.48 -12.69
CA LEU A 8 38.60 -0.62 -11.27
C LEU A 8 38.00 0.65 -10.67
N LEU A 9 38.50 1.83 -11.06
CA LEU A 9 37.93 3.10 -10.63
C LEU A 9 36.52 3.31 -11.20
N ALA A 10 36.31 3.01 -12.49
CA ALA A 10 34.99 3.09 -13.12
C ALA A 10 33.99 2.13 -12.45
N ALA A 11 34.39 0.87 -12.22
CA ALA A 11 33.55 -0.12 -11.54
C ALA A 11 33.21 0.30 -10.11
N GLY A 12 34.17 0.85 -9.36
CA GLY A 12 33.93 1.38 -8.02
C GLY A 12 32.92 2.53 -8.00
N THR A 13 33.02 3.48 -8.94
CA THR A 13 32.05 4.58 -9.05
C THR A 13 30.65 4.10 -9.44
N LEU A 14 30.55 3.08 -10.31
CA LEU A 14 29.27 2.49 -10.69
C LEU A 14 28.59 1.78 -9.52
N MET A 15 29.34 1.03 -8.70
CA MET A 15 28.78 0.40 -7.50
C MET A 15 28.28 1.43 -6.48
N ILE A 16 29.03 2.52 -6.25
CA ILE A 16 28.61 3.59 -5.32
C ILE A 16 27.34 4.29 -5.82
N MET A 17 27.23 4.53 -7.13
CA MET A 17 26.02 5.11 -7.72
C MET A 17 24.83 4.16 -7.63
N SER A 18 25.01 2.88 -7.96
CA SER A 18 23.98 1.84 -7.81
C SER A 18 23.46 1.81 -6.38
N HIS A 19 24.37 1.76 -5.39
CA HIS A 19 23.96 1.67 -3.99
C HIS A 19 23.18 2.90 -3.52
N ARG A 20 23.59 4.11 -3.94
CA ARG A 20 22.85 5.35 -3.64
C ARG A 20 21.50 5.43 -4.34
N GLN A 21 21.37 4.84 -5.54
CA GLN A 21 20.10 4.72 -6.25
C GLN A 21 19.16 3.77 -5.52
N ASP A 22 19.65 2.59 -5.15
CA ASP A 22 18.87 1.61 -4.38
C ASP A 22 18.36 2.21 -3.06
N ASP A 23 19.23 2.90 -2.31
CA ASP A 23 18.85 3.58 -1.06
C ASP A 23 17.82 4.72 -1.27
N ALA A 24 17.83 5.38 -2.42
CA ALA A 24 16.84 6.42 -2.75
C ALA A 24 15.49 5.80 -3.12
N ASN A 25 15.50 4.73 -3.93
CA ASN A 25 14.31 4.02 -4.36
C ASN A 25 13.62 3.35 -3.17
N GLU A 26 14.38 2.73 -2.27
CA GLU A 26 13.83 2.15 -1.04
C GLU A 26 13.17 3.21 -0.16
N ARG A 27 13.74 4.42 -0.06
CA ARG A 27 13.11 5.52 0.66
C ARG A 27 11.80 5.97 0.02
N HIS A 28 11.78 6.15 -1.29
CA HIS A 28 10.57 6.56 -2.02
C HIS A 28 9.47 5.49 -1.93
N GLU A 29 9.84 4.21 -2.01
CA GLU A 29 8.89 3.10 -1.81
C GLU A 29 8.34 3.08 -0.38
N ASN A 30 9.20 3.27 0.62
CA ASN A 30 8.77 3.33 2.03
C ASN A 30 7.81 4.51 2.28
N GLU A 31 8.06 5.68 1.70
CA GLU A 31 7.16 6.83 1.79
C GLU A 31 5.78 6.53 1.16
N ALA A 32 5.75 5.82 0.04
CA ALA A 32 4.50 5.35 -0.57
C ALA A 32 3.77 4.32 0.30
N LEU A 33 4.49 3.40 0.95
CA LEU A 33 3.91 2.44 1.90
C LEU A 33 3.36 3.13 3.17
N GLU A 34 4.01 4.17 3.65
CA GLU A 34 3.48 5.01 4.74
C GLU A 34 2.22 5.75 4.31
N GLN A 35 2.19 6.30 3.09
CA GLN A 35 1.00 6.94 2.54
C GLN A 35 -0.17 5.96 2.45
N ILE A 36 0.07 4.73 1.97
CA ILE A 36 -0.93 3.66 1.98
C ILE A 36 -1.44 3.38 3.40
N THR A 37 -0.54 3.35 4.39
CA THR A 37 -0.92 3.11 5.78
C THR A 37 -1.85 4.21 6.33
N ARG A 38 -1.58 5.48 5.97
CA ARG A 38 -2.45 6.62 6.32
C ARG A 38 -3.82 6.51 5.65
N HIS A 39 -3.87 6.17 4.36
CA HIS A 39 -5.13 5.95 3.63
C HIS A 39 -5.94 4.78 4.21
N ALA A 40 -5.27 3.71 4.61
CA ALA A 40 -5.91 2.57 5.25
C ALA A 40 -6.51 2.92 6.62
N GLN A 41 -5.87 3.82 7.40
CA GLN A 41 -6.44 4.34 8.64
C GLN A 41 -7.66 5.21 8.37
N SER A 42 -7.55 6.14 7.41
CA SER A 42 -8.65 7.01 7.01
C SER A 42 -9.87 6.22 6.50
N TYR A 43 -9.66 5.16 5.72
CA TYR A 43 -10.72 4.22 5.32
C TYR A 43 -11.39 3.56 6.53
N GLU A 44 -10.61 3.08 7.50
CA GLU A 44 -11.13 2.44 8.71
C GLU A 44 -12.02 3.40 9.51
N ASP A 45 -11.56 4.62 9.70
CA ASP A 45 -12.29 5.68 10.41
C ASP A 45 -13.60 6.06 9.69
N ASP A 46 -13.56 6.19 8.36
CA ASP A 46 -14.75 6.49 7.55
C ASP A 46 -15.80 5.37 7.67
N VAL A 47 -15.39 4.11 7.54
CA VAL A 47 -16.32 2.96 7.68
C VAL A 47 -16.86 2.86 9.10
N GLN A 48 -16.03 3.06 10.13
CA GLN A 48 -16.48 3.07 11.53
C GLN A 48 -17.50 4.18 11.78
N ASN A 49 -17.27 5.38 11.25
CA ASN A 49 -18.16 6.52 11.42
C ASN A 49 -19.53 6.26 10.80
N GLU A 50 -19.58 5.61 9.64
CA GLU A 50 -20.86 5.20 9.03
C GLU A 50 -21.51 4.04 9.80
N ALA A 51 -20.71 3.09 10.29
CA ALA A 51 -21.18 1.93 11.04
C ALA A 51 -21.92 2.28 12.35
N ARG A 52 -21.82 3.52 12.85
CA ARG A 52 -22.53 3.99 14.07
C ARG A 52 -24.05 3.80 14.01
N ASN A 53 -24.64 3.89 12.83
CA ASN A 53 -26.10 3.73 12.63
C ASN A 53 -26.46 2.42 11.92
N GLY A 54 -25.49 1.53 11.73
CA GLY A 54 -25.59 0.33 10.90
C GLY A 54 -24.48 0.29 9.86
N TYR A 55 -24.03 -0.91 9.47
CA TYR A 55 -22.94 -1.05 8.52
C TYR A 55 -23.28 -0.42 7.16
N PRO A 56 -22.32 0.25 6.50
CA PRO A 56 -22.52 0.77 5.16
C PRO A 56 -22.78 -0.38 4.18
N SER A 57 -23.67 -0.15 3.21
CA SER A 57 -23.89 -1.04 2.07
C SER A 57 -22.62 -1.20 1.23
N GLU A 58 -22.52 -2.28 0.45
CA GLU A 58 -21.37 -2.54 -0.44
C GLU A 58 -21.01 -1.34 -1.34
N ASP A 59 -21.99 -0.74 -2.01
CA ASP A 59 -21.75 0.42 -2.89
C ASP A 59 -21.18 1.61 -2.13
N ARG A 60 -21.63 1.79 -0.90
CA ARG A 60 -21.15 2.86 -0.02
C ARG A 60 -19.72 2.59 0.44
N THR A 61 -19.42 1.37 0.86
CA THR A 61 -18.07 0.92 1.19
C THR A 61 -17.11 1.07 0.00
N ARG A 62 -17.58 0.77 -1.22
CA ARG A 62 -16.80 0.97 -2.45
C ARG A 62 -16.47 2.45 -2.68
N ALA A 63 -17.43 3.34 -2.45
CA ALA A 63 -17.22 4.79 -2.55
C ALA A 63 -16.24 5.30 -1.48
N ILE A 64 -16.26 4.75 -0.26
CA ILE A 64 -15.29 5.08 0.80
C ILE A 64 -13.89 4.62 0.42
N ALA A 65 -13.74 3.40 -0.12
CA ALA A 65 -12.46 2.90 -0.63
C ALA A 65 -11.89 3.82 -1.71
N GLN A 66 -12.69 4.18 -2.72
CA GLN A 66 -12.26 5.08 -3.80
C GLN A 66 -11.81 6.46 -3.30
N ARG A 67 -12.52 7.02 -2.31
CA ARG A 67 -12.14 8.29 -1.66
C ARG A 67 -10.78 8.20 -0.96
N ASN A 68 -10.45 7.04 -0.42
CA ASN A 68 -9.20 6.75 0.26
C ASN A 68 -8.16 6.11 -0.69
N HIS A 69 -8.22 6.44 -1.99
CA HIS A 69 -7.26 5.99 -3.02
C HIS A 69 -7.07 4.47 -3.08
N SER A 70 -8.16 3.72 -2.90
CA SER A 70 -8.13 2.27 -2.84
C SER A 70 -9.29 1.61 -3.59
N ARG A 71 -9.19 0.30 -3.75
CA ARG A 71 -10.17 -0.53 -4.45
C ARG A 71 -10.74 -1.58 -3.50
N LEU A 72 -12.06 -1.59 -3.35
CA LEU A 72 -12.76 -2.64 -2.62
C LEU A 72 -12.72 -3.93 -3.45
N ILE A 73 -12.15 -5.00 -2.90
CA ILE A 73 -12.03 -6.31 -3.55
C ILE A 73 -13.16 -7.24 -3.12
N SER A 74 -13.45 -7.29 -1.83
CA SER A 74 -14.55 -8.11 -1.30
C SER A 74 -15.29 -7.43 -0.18
N TYR A 75 -16.57 -7.79 -0.06
CA TYR A 75 -17.50 -7.26 0.94
C TYR A 75 -18.29 -8.42 1.52
N GLY A 76 -18.22 -8.57 2.85
CA GLY A 76 -18.96 -9.58 3.59
C GLY A 76 -19.65 -8.96 4.80
N GLN A 77 -20.96 -8.81 4.74
CA GLN A 77 -21.76 -8.27 5.83
C GLN A 77 -22.59 -9.37 6.49
N SER A 78 -22.65 -9.34 7.81
CA SER A 78 -23.61 -10.09 8.63
C SER A 78 -24.39 -9.14 9.54
N ALA A 79 -25.37 -9.67 10.29
CA ALA A 79 -26.11 -8.88 11.28
C ALA A 79 -25.21 -8.25 12.36
N GLN A 80 -24.01 -8.80 12.58
CA GLN A 80 -23.13 -8.41 13.69
C GLN A 80 -21.74 -7.95 13.26
N SER A 81 -21.34 -8.18 12.01
CA SER A 81 -19.99 -7.87 11.51
C SER A 81 -20.00 -7.35 10.08
N LEU A 82 -18.99 -6.56 9.76
CA LEU A 82 -18.62 -6.24 8.39
C LEU A 82 -17.15 -6.63 8.18
N THR A 83 -16.88 -7.41 7.14
CA THR A 83 -15.54 -7.78 6.70
C THR A 83 -15.32 -7.23 5.29
N THR A 84 -14.21 -6.54 5.06
CA THR A 84 -13.87 -6.01 3.74
C THR A 84 -12.42 -6.29 3.41
N VAL A 85 -12.15 -6.70 2.18
CA VAL A 85 -10.77 -6.75 1.64
C VAL A 85 -10.58 -5.57 0.71
N VAL A 86 -9.54 -4.77 0.96
CA VAL A 86 -9.28 -3.53 0.22
C VAL A 86 -7.82 -3.47 -0.19
N GLU A 87 -7.61 -3.17 -1.47
CA GLU A 87 -6.30 -2.96 -2.10
C GLU A 87 -5.99 -1.47 -2.17
N PHE A 88 -4.89 -1.05 -1.56
CA PHE A 88 -4.38 0.31 -1.59
C PHE A 88 -3.16 0.39 -2.48
N SER A 89 -3.01 1.52 -3.16
CA SER A 89 -1.85 1.80 -4.00
C SER A 89 -1.37 3.23 -3.84
N ALA A 90 -0.07 3.45 -4.01
CA ALA A 90 0.53 4.77 -4.05
C ALA A 90 1.68 4.79 -5.07
N THR A 91 1.79 5.89 -5.81
CA THR A 91 2.87 6.08 -6.79
C THR A 91 4.11 6.65 -6.13
N TYR A 92 5.29 6.20 -6.55
CA TYR A 92 6.58 6.77 -6.15
C TYR A 92 7.52 6.87 -7.35
N GLU A 93 8.56 7.70 -7.22
CA GLU A 93 9.58 7.83 -8.25
C GLU A 93 10.67 6.76 -8.07
N ASP A 94 10.87 5.94 -9.09
CA ASP A 94 11.95 4.97 -9.16
C ASP A 94 13.09 5.52 -10.02
N THR A 95 14.29 5.60 -9.44
CA THR A 95 15.48 6.17 -10.07
C THR A 95 16.37 5.06 -10.57
N SER A 96 16.62 5.05 -11.89
CA SER A 96 17.53 4.10 -12.53
C SER A 96 18.63 4.84 -13.29
N PHE A 97 19.55 4.07 -13.89
CA PHE A 97 20.56 4.63 -14.80
C PHE A 97 19.94 5.39 -16.00
N PHE A 98 18.72 5.05 -16.40
CA PHE A 98 18.04 5.66 -17.55
C PHE A 98 17.18 6.90 -17.20
N GLY A 99 17.16 7.29 -15.93
CA GLY A 99 16.34 8.40 -15.42
C GLY A 99 15.33 7.96 -14.36
N THR A 100 14.37 8.84 -14.07
CA THR A 100 13.28 8.58 -13.14
C THR A 100 12.03 8.08 -13.88
N SER A 101 11.37 7.08 -13.31
CA SER A 101 10.10 6.57 -13.79
C SER A 101 9.09 6.42 -12.66
N PRO A 102 7.79 6.67 -12.91
CA PRO A 102 6.76 6.39 -11.91
C PRO A 102 6.61 4.88 -11.72
N SER A 103 6.71 4.45 -10.47
CA SER A 103 6.43 3.09 -9.99
C SER A 103 5.25 3.12 -9.00
N MET A 104 4.71 1.95 -8.65
CA MET A 104 3.59 1.83 -7.72
C MET A 104 3.89 0.83 -6.61
N ALA A 105 3.64 1.24 -5.38
CA ALA A 105 3.58 0.37 -4.23
C ALA A 105 2.13 -0.07 -3.99
N TYR A 106 1.95 -1.28 -3.46
CA TYR A 106 0.64 -1.85 -3.16
C TYR A 106 0.63 -2.50 -1.77
N ARG A 107 -0.51 -2.41 -1.07
CA ARG A 107 -0.81 -3.24 0.10
C ARG A 107 -2.28 -3.61 0.13
N CYS A 108 -2.55 -4.81 0.62
CA CYS A 108 -3.91 -5.26 0.86
C CYS A 108 -4.17 -5.43 2.34
N TYR A 109 -5.37 -5.03 2.76
CA TYR A 109 -5.83 -5.13 4.13
C TYR A 109 -7.18 -5.84 4.18
N VAL A 110 -7.33 -6.74 5.16
CA VAL A 110 -8.63 -7.18 5.65
C VAL A 110 -9.01 -6.32 6.82
N PHE A 111 -10.19 -5.71 6.74
CA PHE A 111 -10.80 -5.01 7.86
C PHE A 111 -11.96 -5.83 8.39
N HIS A 112 -12.01 -6.00 9.70
CA HIS A 112 -13.09 -6.63 10.42
C HIS A 112 -13.69 -5.62 11.39
N PHE A 113 -14.94 -5.24 11.17
CA PHE A 113 -15.69 -4.32 12.03
C PHE A 113 -16.69 -5.12 12.86
N GLN A 114 -16.59 -5.04 14.20
CA GLN A 114 -17.54 -5.66 15.12
C GLN A 114 -17.80 -4.77 16.35
N PRO A 115 -18.63 -3.71 16.23
CA PRO A 115 -18.86 -2.72 17.28
C PRO A 115 -19.47 -3.35 18.53
N ALA A 116 -20.31 -4.40 18.38
CA ALA A 116 -20.90 -5.11 19.51
C ALA A 116 -19.90 -5.90 20.37
N LYS A 117 -18.72 -6.26 19.84
CA LYS A 117 -17.65 -6.96 20.57
C LYS A 117 -16.43 -6.07 20.84
N GLY A 118 -16.59 -4.75 20.68
CA GLY A 118 -15.64 -3.77 21.17
C GLY A 118 -14.38 -3.56 20.32
N GLY A 119 -14.41 -3.84 19.01
CA GLY A 119 -13.25 -3.49 18.20
C GLY A 119 -13.41 -3.58 16.69
N THR A 120 -12.58 -2.79 16.02
CA THR A 120 -12.16 -3.03 14.65
C THR A 120 -10.81 -3.73 14.64
N GLY A 121 -10.63 -4.63 13.68
CA GLY A 121 -9.38 -5.31 13.43
C GLY A 121 -8.92 -5.04 12.01
N ARG A 122 -7.62 -4.83 11.84
CA ARG A 122 -6.98 -4.66 10.54
C ARG A 122 -5.80 -5.61 10.42
N THR A 123 -5.81 -6.43 9.39
CA THR A 123 -4.74 -7.39 9.09
C THR A 123 -4.22 -7.16 7.68
N THR A 124 -2.91 -7.10 7.51
CA THR A 124 -2.29 -7.01 6.17
C THR A 124 -2.29 -8.39 5.51
N LEU A 125 -2.62 -8.45 4.22
CA LEU A 125 -2.49 -9.66 3.39
C LEU A 125 -1.30 -9.56 2.45
N ALA A 126 -0.75 -10.71 2.05
CA ALA A 126 0.13 -10.76 0.90
C ALA A 126 -0.64 -10.31 -0.36
N LEU A 127 0.01 -9.56 -1.25
CA LEU A 127 -0.66 -9.01 -2.44
C LEU A 127 -1.28 -10.11 -3.32
N GLN A 128 -0.64 -11.29 -3.39
CA GLN A 128 -1.12 -12.45 -4.13
C GLN A 128 -2.44 -13.00 -3.58
N GLU A 129 -2.67 -12.87 -2.27
CA GLU A 129 -3.89 -13.31 -1.59
C GLU A 129 -5.02 -12.27 -1.69
N CYS A 130 -4.72 -11.08 -2.20
CA CYS A 130 -5.68 -9.99 -2.29
C CYS A 130 -6.83 -10.27 -3.26
N ASN A 131 -6.56 -11.04 -4.33
CA ASN A 131 -7.55 -11.45 -5.34
C ASN A 131 -7.70 -13.00 -5.39
N SER A 132 -7.52 -13.72 -4.27
CA SER A 132 -7.80 -15.15 -4.25
C SER A 132 -9.31 -15.36 -4.34
N THR A 133 -9.79 -15.43 -5.57
CA THR A 133 -11.18 -15.74 -5.95
C THR A 133 -11.55 -17.16 -5.55
#